data_AF-A0A926WSP9-F1
#
_entry.id   AF-A0A926WSP9-F1
#
_cell.length_a   1.000
_cell.length_b   1.000
_cell.length_c   1.000
_cell.angle_alpha   90.00
_cell.angle_beta   90.00
_cell.angle_gamma   90.00
#
_symmetry.space_group_name_H-M   'P 1'
#
loop_
_entity.id
_entity.type
_entity.pdbx_description
1 polymer ?
#
loop_
_entity_poly.entity_id
_entity_poly.type
_entity_poly.pdbx_seq_one_letter_code
_entity_poly.pdbx_strand_id
1 'polypeptide(L)'
;MTKLSSKQLELFDLSTVESTKQPITRDPYWNKISVLEDAIISIAALPEHTEHNKKWQWIEEYTVVRSQKKHYYFRYCWYERTTRKIHHTHIPGGNVKSAIAQQKKQVVENAIALGKSPAEIEKIIDQSRT
;
A
#
# COMPACT_ATOMS: atom_id res chain seq x y z
N MET A 1 24.78 50.53 12.66
CA MET A 1 23.52 50.25 13.39
C MET A 1 22.35 50.61 12.48
N THR A 2 21.78 49.64 11.77
CA THR A 2 20.62 49.83 10.89
C THR A 2 19.46 49.01 11.44
N LYS A 3 18.38 49.70 11.84
CA LYS A 3 17.16 49.15 12.42
C LYS A 3 16.06 49.08 11.35
N LEU A 4 15.19 48.08 11.53
CA LEU A 4 13.80 47.96 11.04
C LEU A 4 13.67 47.66 9.53
N SER A 5 12.81 46.76 9.08
CA SER A 5 11.40 46.69 9.44
C SER A 5 10.82 45.31 9.08
N SER A 6 10.21 44.65 10.08
CA SER A 6 9.42 43.43 9.90
C SER A 6 8.11 43.78 9.21
N LYS A 7 7.95 43.37 7.95
CA LYS A 7 6.65 43.46 7.27
C LYS A 7 5.77 42.28 7.71
N GLN A 8 4.88 42.64 8.61
CA GLN A 8 3.72 41.91 9.12
C GLN A 8 2.91 41.27 7.97
N LEU A 9 2.53 40.01 8.15
CA LEU A 9 1.58 39.28 7.29
C LEU A 9 0.19 39.89 7.47
N GLU A 10 -0.42 40.36 6.39
CA GLU A 10 -1.80 40.83 6.43
C GLU A 10 -2.75 39.64 6.62
N LEU A 11 -3.57 39.75 7.66
CA LEU A 11 -4.68 38.87 7.98
C LEU A 11 -5.69 38.89 6.84
N PHE A 12 -6.10 37.72 6.37
CA PHE A 12 -7.32 37.57 5.58
C PHE A 12 -8.54 37.91 6.46
N ASP A 13 -9.24 38.98 6.12
CA ASP A 13 -10.48 39.39 6.77
C ASP A 13 -11.66 38.58 6.20
N LEU A 14 -12.15 37.61 6.97
CA LEU A 14 -13.19 36.65 6.56
C LEU A 14 -14.62 37.19 6.75
N SER A 15 -14.80 38.49 6.94
CA SER A 15 -16.11 39.08 7.29
C SER A 15 -17.12 39.15 6.14
N THR A 16 -16.77 38.75 4.91
CA THR A 16 -17.63 38.98 3.72
C THR A 16 -18.01 37.69 3.00
N VAL A 17 -18.44 36.67 3.74
CA VAL A 17 -19.20 35.55 3.15
C VAL A 17 -20.66 35.72 3.52
N GLU A 18 -21.37 36.52 2.72
CA GLU A 18 -22.83 36.60 2.78
C GLU A 18 -23.42 35.25 2.37
N SER A 19 -23.81 34.47 3.37
CA SER A 19 -24.54 33.21 3.21
C SER A 19 -25.97 33.52 2.78
N THR A 20 -26.23 33.49 1.47
CA THR A 20 -27.59 33.58 0.92
C THR A 20 -28.33 32.27 1.22
N LYS A 21 -29.15 32.28 2.28
CA LYS A 21 -30.05 31.17 2.63
C LYS A 21 -31.18 31.07 1.60
N GLN A 22 -31.09 30.12 0.67
CA GLN A 22 -32.25 29.74 -0.14
C GLN A 22 -33.24 28.92 0.71
N PRO A 23 -34.56 29.10 0.54
CA PRO A 23 -35.57 28.31 1.24
C PRO A 23 -35.58 26.86 0.75
N ILE A 24 -35.60 25.91 1.69
CA ILE A 24 -35.56 24.48 1.43
C ILE A 24 -36.91 24.03 0.86
N THR A 25 -36.99 23.85 -0.47
CA THR A 25 -38.13 23.17 -1.10
C THR A 25 -38.01 21.67 -0.83
N ARG A 26 -38.94 21.10 -0.04
CA ARG A 26 -39.00 19.64 0.20
C ARG A 26 -39.67 18.95 -0.98
N ASP A 27 -38.93 18.08 -1.67
CA ASP A 27 -39.43 17.27 -2.78
C ASP A 27 -40.47 16.24 -2.28
N PRO A 28 -41.71 16.21 -2.82
CA PRO A 28 -42.77 15.30 -2.40
C PRO A 28 -42.56 13.83 -2.81
N TYR A 29 -41.54 13.49 -3.60
CA TYR A 29 -41.26 12.11 -4.04
C TYR A 29 -40.31 11.31 -3.14
N TRP A 30 -39.83 11.88 -2.04
CA TRP A 30 -38.88 11.21 -1.14
C TRP A 30 -39.44 10.00 -0.38
N ASN A 31 -40.76 9.79 -0.41
CA ASN A 31 -41.44 8.73 0.35
C ASN A 31 -41.68 7.42 -0.45
N LYS A 32 -41.08 7.26 -1.64
CA LYS A 32 -41.19 6.04 -2.47
C LYS A 32 -39.97 5.11 -2.39
N ILE A 33 -39.20 5.16 -1.30
CA ILE A 33 -38.13 4.20 -1.03
C ILE A 33 -38.56 3.36 0.18
N SER A 34 -39.55 2.49 0.00
CA SER A 34 -39.98 1.59 1.08
C SER A 34 -40.44 0.22 0.59
N VAL A 35 -40.19 -0.13 -0.68
CA VAL A 35 -40.52 -1.45 -1.22
C VAL A 35 -39.41 -1.87 -2.16
N LEU A 36 -38.32 -2.42 -1.62
CA LEU A 36 -37.40 -3.42 -2.22
C LEU A 36 -36.16 -3.63 -1.32
N GLU A 37 -36.37 -3.63 0.00
CA GLU A 37 -35.34 -3.98 1.00
C GLU A 37 -35.13 -5.51 1.12
N ASP A 38 -35.78 -6.32 0.27
CA ASP A 38 -35.65 -7.79 0.30
C ASP A 38 -34.59 -8.36 -0.67
N ALA A 39 -33.79 -7.51 -1.33
CA ALA A 39 -32.62 -7.94 -2.11
C ALA A 39 -31.30 -7.89 -1.30
N ILE A 40 -31.39 -7.84 0.04
CA ILE A 40 -30.26 -7.67 0.98
C ILE A 40 -29.53 -9.01 1.28
N ILE A 41 -29.44 -9.99 0.36
CA ILE A 41 -28.46 -11.08 0.49
C ILE A 41 -27.87 -11.46 -0.87
N SER A 42 -27.13 -10.54 -1.48
CA SER A 42 -26.04 -10.90 -2.41
C SER A 42 -24.94 -9.83 -2.46
N ILE A 43 -24.68 -9.17 -1.32
CA ILE A 43 -23.51 -8.31 -1.11
C ILE A 43 -22.49 -9.08 -0.24
N ALA A 44 -22.16 -10.31 -0.66
CA ALA A 44 -21.07 -11.10 -0.08
C ALA A 44 -19.98 -11.41 -1.14
N ALA A 45 -19.92 -10.63 -2.22
CA ALA A 45 -18.98 -10.85 -3.32
C ALA A 45 -18.60 -9.56 -4.06
N LEU A 46 -18.49 -8.43 -3.36
CA LEU A 46 -17.66 -7.33 -3.84
C LEU A 46 -16.30 -7.50 -3.17
N PRO A 47 -15.27 -8.04 -3.85
CA PRO A 47 -13.92 -7.82 -3.35
C PRO A 47 -13.75 -6.31 -3.35
N GLU A 48 -13.69 -5.71 -2.16
CA GLU A 48 -13.17 -4.35 -2.04
C GLU A 48 -11.82 -4.37 -2.76
N HIS A 49 -11.80 -3.80 -3.97
CA HIS A 49 -10.59 -3.44 -4.65
C HIS A 49 -9.96 -2.31 -3.83
N THR A 50 -9.42 -2.62 -2.65
CA THR A 50 -8.38 -1.83 -1.99
C THR A 50 -7.07 -2.01 -2.78
N GLU A 51 -7.11 -1.73 -4.08
CA GLU A 51 -5.99 -1.84 -5.03
C GLU A 51 -4.94 -0.73 -4.85
N HIS A 52 -5.07 0.09 -3.81
CA HIS A 52 -4.18 1.21 -3.55
C HIS A 52 -3.43 1.10 -2.22
N ASN A 53 -3.47 -0.06 -1.56
CA ASN A 53 -2.42 -0.38 -0.61
C ASN A 53 -1.18 -0.74 -1.44
N LYS A 54 -0.51 0.31 -1.93
CA LYS A 54 0.72 0.26 -2.72
C LYS A 54 1.76 -0.43 -1.86
N LYS A 55 1.77 -1.78 -1.86
CA LYS A 55 2.65 -2.57 -1.01
C LYS A 55 4.07 -2.17 -1.37
N TRP A 56 4.73 -1.40 -0.49
CA TRP A 56 6.12 -0.99 -0.70
C TRP A 56 7.10 -2.14 -0.52
N GLN A 57 6.59 -3.34 -0.23
CA GLN A 57 7.33 -4.56 0.01
C GLN A 57 6.58 -5.69 -0.69
N TRP A 58 7.28 -6.48 -1.50
CA TRP A 58 6.71 -7.65 -2.17
C TRP A 58 7.78 -8.71 -2.42
N ILE A 59 7.34 -9.91 -2.75
CA ILE A 59 8.23 -10.99 -3.18
C ILE A 59 8.00 -11.21 -4.67
N GLU A 60 9.07 -11.44 -5.41
CA GLU A 60 9.05 -11.65 -6.84
C GLU A 60 9.80 -12.93 -7.21
N GLU A 61 9.28 -13.64 -8.19
CA GLU A 61 9.99 -14.73 -8.85
C GLU A 61 10.85 -14.17 -9.98
N TYR A 62 12.13 -14.53 -10.01
CA TYR A 62 13.02 -14.14 -11.09
C TYR A 62 13.75 -15.35 -11.66
N THR A 63 14.06 -15.25 -12.95
CA THR A 63 14.72 -16.32 -13.69
C THR A 63 16.15 -15.92 -14.04
N VAL A 64 17.07 -16.85 -13.91
CA VAL A 64 18.46 -16.72 -14.36
C VAL A 64 18.77 -17.88 -15.31
N VAL A 65 19.38 -17.59 -16.46
CA VAL A 65 19.84 -18.62 -17.40
C VAL A 65 21.31 -18.91 -17.13
N ARG A 66 21.64 -20.18 -16.85
CA ARG A 66 23.02 -20.66 -16.68
C ARG A 66 23.19 -21.98 -17.42
N SER A 67 24.29 -22.13 -18.16
CA SER A 67 24.57 -23.37 -18.92
C SER A 67 23.38 -23.84 -19.76
N GLN A 68 22.72 -22.92 -20.47
CA GLN A 68 21.52 -23.16 -21.29
C GLN A 68 20.27 -23.63 -20.52
N LYS A 69 20.30 -23.67 -19.19
CA LYS A 69 19.18 -24.05 -18.33
C LYS A 69 18.62 -22.83 -17.58
N LYS A 70 17.30 -22.80 -17.43
CA LYS A 70 16.59 -21.77 -16.66
C LYS A 70 16.50 -22.17 -15.19
N HIS A 71 16.87 -21.24 -14.31
CA HIS A 71 16.77 -21.39 -12.87
C HIS A 71 15.83 -20.33 -12.32
N TYR A 72 14.90 -20.74 -11.47
CA TYR A 72 13.88 -19.87 -10.89
C TYR A 72 14.18 -19.67 -9.43
N TYR A 73 14.17 -18.42 -8.97
CA TYR A 73 14.49 -18.06 -7.60
C TYR A 73 13.49 -17.02 -7.09
N PHE A 74 13.37 -16.94 -5.77
CA PHE A 74 12.65 -15.84 -5.13
C PHE A 74 13.60 -14.69 -4.78
N ARG A 75 13.11 -13.47 -4.91
CA ARG A 75 13.73 -12.26 -4.38
C ARG A 75 12.71 -11.44 -3.59
N TYR A 76 13.15 -10.87 -2.49
CA TYR A 76 12.40 -9.87 -1.73
C TYR A 76 12.70 -8.50 -2.32
N CYS A 77 11.68 -7.72 -2.61
CA CYS A 77 11.77 -6.40 -3.22
C CYS A 77 11.09 -5.36 -2.32
N TRP A 78 11.69 -4.17 -2.19
CA TRP A 78 11.05 -3.06 -1.49
C TRP A 78 11.37 -1.72 -2.13
N TYR A 79 10.43 -0.80 -1.96
CA TYR A 79 10.55 0.58 -2.39
C TYR A 79 11.03 1.45 -1.24
N GLU A 80 12.18 2.07 -1.41
CA GLU A 80 12.72 3.00 -0.43
C GLU A 80 12.33 4.45 -0.79
N ARG A 81 11.58 5.11 0.10
CA ARG A 81 11.07 6.48 -0.14
C ARG A 81 12.17 7.53 -0.15
N THR A 82 13.26 7.33 0.59
CA THR A 82 14.39 8.26 0.67
C THR A 82 15.17 8.33 -0.63
N THR A 83 15.55 7.17 -1.18
CA THR A 83 16.34 7.07 -2.41
C THR A 83 15.49 7.01 -3.67
N ARG A 84 14.17 6.79 -3.53
CA ARG A 84 13.19 6.59 -4.61
C ARG A 84 13.56 5.43 -5.55
N LYS A 85 14.31 4.44 -5.05
CA LYS A 85 14.75 3.26 -5.80
C LYS A 85 14.06 2.00 -5.26
N ILE A 86 13.92 1.02 -6.15
CA ILE A 86 13.52 -0.33 -5.78
C ILE A 86 14.78 -1.11 -5.47
N HIS A 87 14.85 -1.65 -4.26
CA HIS A 87 15.90 -2.55 -3.84
C HIS A 87 15.39 -3.98 -3.86
N HIS A 88 16.32 -4.93 -3.98
CA HIS A 88 15.97 -6.34 -3.97
C HIS A 88 17.08 -7.19 -3.34
N THR A 89 16.68 -8.28 -2.70
CA THR A 89 17.58 -9.25 -2.06
C THR A 89 17.15 -10.66 -2.43
N HIS A 90 18.12 -11.51 -2.82
CA HIS A 90 17.88 -12.92 -3.11
C HIS A 90 17.52 -13.70 -1.85
N ILE A 91 16.41 -14.46 -1.92
CA ILE A 91 16.00 -15.38 -0.85
C ILE A 91 16.68 -16.74 -1.11
N PRO A 92 17.50 -17.23 -0.17
CA PRO A 92 18.19 -18.51 -0.32
C PRO A 92 17.20 -19.68 -0.24
N GLY A 93 17.62 -20.87 -0.65
CA GLY A 93 16.77 -22.07 -0.65
C GLY A 93 16.73 -22.80 -1.99
N GLY A 94 17.33 -22.21 -3.04
CA GLY A 94 17.43 -22.85 -4.35
C GLY A 94 16.22 -22.54 -5.21
N ASN A 95 15.76 -23.54 -5.98
CA ASN A 95 14.70 -23.32 -6.96
C ASN A 95 13.36 -22.99 -6.27
N VAL A 96 12.53 -22.14 -6.90
CA VAL A 96 11.15 -21.81 -6.49
C VAL A 96 10.29 -23.03 -6.13
N LYS A 97 10.52 -24.18 -6.78
CA LYS A 97 9.78 -25.44 -6.51
C LYS A 97 10.25 -26.19 -5.26
N SER A 98 11.38 -25.83 -4.68
CA SER A 98 11.90 -26.51 -3.50
C SER A 98 11.07 -26.17 -2.26
N ALA A 99 10.83 -27.17 -1.40
CA ALA A 99 10.09 -26.98 -0.16
C ALA A 99 10.78 -25.93 0.75
N ILE A 100 12.12 -25.91 0.76
CA ILE A 100 12.91 -24.96 1.54
C ILE A 100 12.68 -23.53 1.04
N ALA A 101 12.69 -23.30 -0.27
CA ALA A 101 12.43 -21.96 -0.83
C ALA A 101 11.00 -21.50 -0.53
N GLN A 102 10.01 -22.39 -0.62
CA GLN A 102 8.62 -22.07 -0.28
C GLN A 102 8.43 -21.74 1.20
N GLN A 103 9.05 -22.51 2.10
CA GLN A 103 9.02 -22.25 3.53
C GLN A 103 9.64 -20.88 3.85
N LYS A 104 10.79 -20.56 3.26
CA LYS A 104 11.45 -19.26 3.45
C LYS A 104 10.65 -18.11 2.88
N LYS A 105 10.04 -18.29 1.69
CA LYS A 105 9.07 -17.35 1.14
C LYS A 105 7.95 -17.07 2.14
N GLN A 106 7.32 -18.11 2.70
CA GLN A 106 6.22 -17.96 3.66
C GLN A 106 6.66 -17.17 4.90
N VAL A 107 7.86 -17.42 5.42
CA VAL A 107 8.41 -16.64 6.55
C VAL A 107 8.52 -15.15 6.20
N VAL A 108 9.00 -14.82 5.00
CA VAL A 108 9.10 -13.43 4.54
C VAL A 108 7.71 -12.82 4.32
N GLU A 109 6.76 -13.54 3.72
CA GLU A 109 5.38 -13.07 3.54
C GLU A 109 4.70 -12.78 4.88
N ASN A 110 4.90 -13.67 5.86
CA ASN A 110 4.39 -13.47 7.22
C ASN A 110 5.05 -12.24 7.88
N ALA A 111 6.35 -12.04 7.69
CA ALA A 111 7.05 -10.86 8.19
C ALA A 111 6.52 -9.55 7.57
N ILE A 112 6.21 -9.55 6.28
CA ILE A 112 5.58 -8.42 5.59
C ILE A 112 4.17 -8.19 6.14
N ALA A 113 3.38 -9.24 6.35
CA ALA A 113 2.04 -9.15 6.93
C ALA A 113 2.05 -8.60 8.36
N LEU A 114 3.10 -8.89 9.13
CA LEU A 114 3.34 -8.31 10.46
C LEU A 114 3.85 -6.86 10.42
N GLY A 115 4.10 -6.29 9.24
CA GLY A 115 4.57 -4.92 9.09
C GLY A 115 6.03 -4.70 9.46
N LYS A 116 6.87 -5.74 9.39
CA LYS A 116 8.32 -5.59 9.66
C LYS A 116 8.98 -4.63 8.67
N SER A 117 10.05 -3.99 9.12
CA SER A 117 10.85 -3.11 8.28
C SER A 117 11.73 -3.91 7.30
N PRO A 118 12.12 -3.34 6.15
CA PRO A 118 13.00 -4.02 5.19
C PRO A 118 14.33 -4.49 5.81
N ALA A 119 14.93 -3.68 6.69
CA ALA A 119 16.18 -4.03 7.37
C ALA A 119 16.04 -5.26 8.28
N GLU A 120 14.88 -5.45 8.91
CA GLU A 120 14.61 -6.65 9.71
C GLU A 120 14.39 -7.86 8.82
N ILE A 121 13.71 -7.70 7.69
CA ILE A 121 13.48 -8.78 6.71
C ILE A 121 14.82 -9.22 6.10
N GLU A 122 15.71 -8.29 5.78
CA GLU A 122 17.06 -8.60 5.33
C GLU A 122 17.83 -9.46 6.34
N LYS A 123 17.76 -9.12 7.64
CA LYS A 123 18.37 -9.94 8.70
C LYS A 123 17.79 -11.35 8.76
N ILE A 124 16.47 -11.49 8.63
CA ILE A 124 15.81 -12.80 8.58
C ILE A 124 16.31 -13.62 7.38
N ILE A 125 16.40 -12.98 6.20
CA ILE A 125 16.92 -13.62 4.99
C ILE A 125 18.38 -14.04 5.17
N ASP A 126 19.21 -13.19 5.76
CA ASP A 126 20.63 -13.47 5.95
C ASP A 126 20.89 -14.58 6.97
N GLN A 127 20.17 -14.59 8.10
CA GLN A 127 20.19 -15.68 9.07
C GLN A 127 19.82 -17.02 8.44
N SER A 128 18.93 -17.02 7.45
CA SER A 128 18.53 -18.23 6.75
C SER A 128 19.56 -18.74 5.73
N ARG A 129 20.68 -18.05 5.50
CA ARG A 129 21.75 -18.50 4.60
C ARG A 129 22.74 -19.46 5.26
N THR A 130 22.79 -19.46 6.59
CA THR A 130 23.64 -20.35 7.39
C THR A 130 23.02 -21.74 7.45
#